data_AF-A0A6M8V5N9-F1
#
_entry.id   AF-A0A6M8V5N9-F1
#
_cell.length_a   1.000
_cell.length_b   1.000
_cell.length_c   1.000
_cell.angle_alpha   90.00
_cell.angle_beta   90.00
_cell.angle_gamma   90.00
#
_symmetry.space_group_name_H-M   'P 1'
#
loop_
_entity.id
_entity.type
_entity.pdbx_description
1 polymer ?
#
loop_
_entity_poly.entity_id
_entity_poly.type
_entity_poly.pdbx_seq_one_letter_code
_entity_poly.pdbx_strand_id
1 'polypeptide(L)'
;MKIYKTVFLLFIVASESLLPHSQHVHQYIVTEAYQLLVNQLGYIIPQMDEHIGGIGSDFYGDYAWQKPFISTGAWREDIEDPIFSYDFLVLQGVNIALVSITHFWDADDGDLEKNRFPIILPFPPYPSVNIGLYENAYDKLLRYSNGDWVLWYPDLVWCINKVNGHQLVIIPNIITPPQKSGISLKYFSLIEFYKNPELNLLSDQNGDYLVFDFTSLQFIAPEEAPIIIVNDYFRDRIVWEVLGRMCHLLADQSVPAHTHRDEHGLLSDSYENWMGGSSQPYLQWNSSNSGDFINPYTTDNDPLHYLIYTMQQQADHFGSNGPDEIGNGNNDLLGNSRPQELEFLNSLNISGYGEPTTWSGPWSNTNLENIRDKTFPYVIRATAGLLYWFAVETDLITDIEEFQSEPLNSFILNQNFPNPFNPRTVISYQLPVSSDVTLKVFDVLGNEVATLVDEYKPVGKYEVEWNASNHSSGVYFYQIRAEKFVETKKMILMQ
;
A
#
# COMPACT_ATOMS: atom_id res chain seq x y z
N MET A 1 -29.85 -36.63 -42.16
CA MET A 1 -30.57 -35.86 -41.12
C MET A 1 -30.03 -36.29 -39.75
N LYS A 2 -28.99 -35.61 -39.27
CA LYS A 2 -28.53 -35.70 -37.88
C LYS A 2 -28.27 -34.26 -37.44
N ILE A 3 -29.15 -33.78 -36.57
CA ILE A 3 -29.16 -32.44 -36.00
C ILE A 3 -28.03 -32.41 -34.98
N TYR A 4 -26.93 -31.71 -35.29
CA TYR A 4 -25.99 -31.30 -34.26
C TYR A 4 -26.69 -30.19 -33.48
N LYS A 5 -27.11 -30.51 -32.25
CA LYS A 5 -27.50 -29.52 -31.25
C LYS A 5 -26.25 -28.72 -30.90
N THR A 6 -26.07 -27.58 -31.54
CA THR A 6 -25.21 -26.52 -31.04
C THR A 6 -25.77 -26.09 -29.69
N VAL A 7 -25.12 -26.52 -28.61
CA VAL A 7 -25.37 -25.98 -27.27
C VAL A 7 -24.79 -24.58 -27.29
N PHE A 8 -25.63 -23.61 -27.64
CA PHE A 8 -25.40 -22.20 -27.38
C PHE A 8 -25.51 -22.03 -25.86
N LEU A 9 -24.41 -22.24 -25.14
CA LEU A 9 -24.33 -21.81 -23.74
C LEU A 9 -24.26 -20.29 -23.79
N LEU A 10 -25.40 -19.65 -23.50
CA LEU A 10 -25.45 -18.21 -23.22
C LEU A 10 -24.59 -17.96 -21.96
N PHE A 11 -23.32 -17.63 -22.16
CA PHE A 11 -22.58 -16.82 -21.20
C PHE A 11 -23.05 -15.38 -21.36
N ILE A 12 -24.20 -15.06 -20.77
CA ILE A 12 -24.41 -13.71 -20.27
C ILE A 12 -23.65 -13.68 -18.95
N VAL A 13 -22.33 -13.52 -19.01
CA VAL A 13 -21.60 -12.97 -17.88
C VAL A 13 -22.06 -11.53 -17.83
N ALA A 14 -22.90 -11.20 -16.85
CA ALA A 14 -23.08 -9.82 -16.45
C ALA A 14 -21.68 -9.29 -16.13
N SER A 15 -21.16 -8.46 -17.02
CA SER A 15 -19.86 -7.78 -16.93
C SER A 15 -19.95 -6.62 -15.94
N GLU A 16 -20.58 -6.82 -14.80
CA GLU A 16 -20.46 -5.90 -13.67
C GLU A 16 -19.29 -6.40 -12.85
N SER A 17 -18.10 -5.91 -13.23
CA SER A 17 -16.92 -5.76 -12.38
C SER A 17 -16.60 -6.94 -11.45
N LEU A 18 -15.79 -7.87 -11.98
CA LEU A 18 -14.81 -8.63 -11.17
C LEU A 18 -13.69 -7.67 -10.72
N LEU A 19 -14.06 -6.52 -10.14
CA LEU A 19 -13.11 -5.64 -9.47
C LEU A 19 -13.26 -5.98 -7.99
N PRO A 20 -12.30 -6.72 -7.41
CA PRO A 20 -12.18 -6.83 -5.97
C PRO A 20 -12.02 -5.41 -5.40
N HIS A 21 -12.51 -5.18 -4.18
CA HIS A 21 -12.51 -3.91 -3.44
C HIS A 21 -13.24 -2.65 -4.01
N SER A 22 -13.69 -1.79 -3.08
CA SER A 22 -14.04 -0.40 -3.38
C SER A 22 -12.75 0.42 -3.44
N GLN A 23 -12.34 0.82 -4.63
CA GLN A 23 -11.10 1.56 -4.94
C GLN A 23 -10.83 2.83 -4.10
N HIS A 24 -11.81 3.26 -3.33
CA HIS A 24 -11.67 4.34 -2.37
C HIS A 24 -10.77 3.99 -1.18
N VAL A 25 -10.69 2.72 -0.75
CA VAL A 25 -9.88 2.36 0.43
C VAL A 25 -8.39 2.51 0.18
N HIS A 26 -7.88 2.12 -0.99
CA HIS A 26 -6.47 2.32 -1.36
C HIS A 26 -6.11 3.78 -1.56
N GLN A 27 -7.01 4.56 -2.18
CA GLN A 27 -6.88 6.02 -2.25
C GLN A 27 -6.84 6.67 -0.86
N TYR A 28 -7.66 6.15 0.06
CA TYR A 28 -7.70 6.60 1.45
C TYR A 28 -6.38 6.31 2.17
N ILE A 29 -5.86 5.09 2.06
CA ILE A 29 -4.56 4.68 2.62
C ILE A 29 -3.45 5.62 2.14
N VAL A 30 -3.37 5.89 0.84
CA VAL A 30 -2.37 6.83 0.28
C VAL A 30 -2.48 8.22 0.91
N THR A 31 -3.71 8.74 1.04
CA THR A 31 -3.96 10.07 1.59
C THR A 31 -3.54 10.16 3.06
N GLU A 32 -3.95 9.18 3.88
CA GLU A 32 -3.61 9.13 5.31
C GLU A 32 -2.13 8.84 5.54
N ALA A 33 -1.51 8.03 4.69
CA ALA A 33 -0.08 7.73 4.75
C ALA A 33 0.77 8.98 4.50
N TYR A 34 0.41 9.79 3.51
CA TYR A 34 1.10 11.06 3.29
C TYR A 34 0.88 12.03 4.46
N GLN A 35 -0.33 12.12 5.01
CA GLN A 35 -0.58 12.95 6.20
C GLN A 35 0.24 12.48 7.41
N LEU A 36 0.35 11.17 7.60
CA LEU A 36 1.22 10.60 8.64
C LEU A 36 2.69 11.02 8.42
N LEU A 37 3.18 10.92 7.19
CA LEU A 37 4.53 11.35 6.84
C LEU A 37 4.75 12.84 7.14
N VAL A 38 3.86 13.72 6.69
CA VAL A 38 3.92 15.17 6.95
C VAL A 38 3.91 15.48 8.44
N ASN A 39 3.04 14.82 9.21
CA ASN A 39 2.96 15.02 10.65
C ASN A 39 4.26 14.64 11.35
N GLN A 40 4.93 13.59 10.89
CA GLN A 40 6.19 13.15 11.47
C GLN A 40 7.37 14.02 11.04
N LEU A 41 7.45 14.41 9.77
CA LEU A 41 8.48 15.34 9.28
C LEU A 41 8.32 16.76 9.85
N GLY A 42 7.11 17.16 10.20
CA GLY A 42 6.79 18.51 10.66
C GLY A 42 6.69 19.55 9.53
N TYR A 43 6.76 19.12 8.27
CA TYR A 43 6.61 19.96 7.09
C TYR A 43 6.04 19.17 5.90
N ILE A 44 5.44 19.89 4.95
CA ILE A 44 4.93 19.31 3.69
C ILE A 44 6.06 19.13 2.68
N ILE A 45 6.00 18.10 1.86
CA ILE A 45 6.89 17.90 0.71
C ILE A 45 6.13 18.43 -0.51
N PRO A 46 6.36 19.67 -0.99
CA PRO A 46 5.47 20.32 -1.95
C PRO A 46 5.26 19.51 -3.23
N GLN A 47 6.34 18.91 -3.74
CA GLN A 47 6.32 18.07 -4.92
C GLN A 47 5.42 16.84 -4.74
N MET A 48 5.36 16.26 -3.54
CA MET A 48 4.48 15.12 -3.30
C MET A 48 3.05 15.56 -2.95
N ASP A 49 2.89 16.66 -2.21
CA ASP A 49 1.60 17.25 -1.82
C ASP A 49 0.71 17.53 -3.05
N GLU A 50 1.31 18.10 -4.10
CA GLU A 50 0.65 18.39 -5.37
C GLU A 50 0.16 17.13 -6.11
N HIS A 51 0.67 15.95 -5.72
CA HIS A 51 0.49 14.69 -6.41
C HIS A 51 -0.17 13.58 -5.58
N ILE A 52 -0.61 13.81 -4.34
CA ILE A 52 -1.35 12.77 -3.57
C ILE A 52 -2.68 12.41 -4.24
N GLY A 53 -3.39 13.42 -4.75
CA GLY A 53 -4.78 13.26 -5.20
C GLY A 53 -5.76 13.15 -4.04
N GLY A 54 -7.04 12.98 -4.33
CA GLY A 54 -8.08 12.81 -3.30
C GLY A 54 -8.80 11.48 -3.41
N ILE A 55 -9.86 11.34 -2.62
CA ILE A 55 -10.73 10.16 -2.61
C ILE A 55 -11.90 10.38 -3.56
N GLY A 56 -12.19 9.38 -4.38
CA GLY A 56 -13.44 9.31 -5.15
C GLY A 56 -13.37 9.70 -6.62
N SER A 57 -14.53 9.55 -7.25
CA SER A 57 -15.08 10.44 -8.28
C SER A 57 -14.12 11.17 -9.21
N ASP A 58 -13.77 12.35 -8.74
CA ASP A 58 -13.33 13.44 -9.59
C ASP A 58 -11.81 13.36 -9.89
N PHE A 59 -11.14 12.36 -9.31
CA PHE A 59 -9.72 12.04 -9.52
C PHE A 59 -9.52 10.91 -10.55
N TYR A 60 -10.59 10.46 -11.20
CA TYR A 60 -10.50 9.49 -12.30
C TYR A 60 -9.94 10.15 -13.56
N GLY A 61 -8.83 9.63 -14.08
CA GLY A 61 -8.52 9.79 -15.50
C GLY A 61 -9.50 8.97 -16.32
N ASP A 62 -9.73 9.31 -17.59
CA ASP A 62 -10.46 8.42 -18.49
C ASP A 62 -9.54 7.25 -18.91
N TYR A 63 -8.22 7.45 -18.90
CA TYR A 63 -7.20 6.48 -19.30
C TYR A 63 -6.01 6.44 -18.33
N ALA A 64 -5.21 5.37 -18.42
CA ALA A 64 -3.92 5.21 -17.76
C ALA A 64 -3.00 6.43 -17.98
N TRP A 65 -2.21 6.80 -16.97
CA TRP A 65 -1.11 7.76 -17.10
C TRP A 65 -1.58 9.18 -17.47
N GLN A 66 -2.86 9.49 -17.25
CA GLN A 66 -3.44 10.79 -17.56
C GLN A 66 -3.36 11.78 -16.40
N LYS A 67 -3.20 11.29 -15.17
CA LYS A 67 -3.29 12.09 -13.96
C LYS A 67 -2.01 11.90 -13.16
N PRO A 68 -1.28 12.96 -12.82
CA PRO A 68 -0.08 12.81 -12.01
C PRO A 68 -0.46 12.65 -10.53
N PHE A 69 -1.28 11.66 -10.17
CA PHE A 69 -1.73 11.45 -8.80
C PHE A 69 -1.42 10.04 -8.32
N ILE A 70 -0.84 9.95 -7.11
CA ILE A 70 -0.57 8.70 -6.40
C ILE A 70 -1.90 7.97 -6.12
N SER A 71 -2.96 8.68 -5.69
CA SER A 71 -4.27 8.06 -5.48
C SER A 71 -4.91 7.55 -6.78
N THR A 72 -4.67 8.18 -7.93
CA THR A 72 -5.11 7.64 -9.23
C THR A 72 -4.33 6.38 -9.58
N GLY A 73 -3.01 6.36 -9.35
CA GLY A 73 -2.19 5.17 -9.52
C GLY A 73 -2.66 3.98 -8.69
N ALA A 74 -2.98 4.23 -7.42
CA ALA A 74 -3.48 3.20 -6.52
C ALA A 74 -4.83 2.61 -6.96
N TRP A 75 -5.68 3.39 -7.63
CA TRP A 75 -6.93 2.93 -8.23
C TRP A 75 -6.70 2.18 -9.56
N ARG A 76 -5.72 2.63 -10.34
CA ARG A 76 -5.44 2.10 -11.68
C ARG A 76 -4.73 0.75 -11.66
N GLU A 77 -4.05 0.44 -10.57
CA GLU A 77 -3.33 -0.83 -10.38
C GLU A 77 -4.23 -2.01 -10.72
N ASP A 78 -5.37 -2.06 -10.06
CA ASP A 78 -6.33 -3.17 -10.08
C ASP A 78 -7.12 -3.27 -11.40
N ILE A 79 -7.41 -2.11 -12.00
CA ILE A 79 -8.17 -2.00 -13.25
C ILE A 79 -7.30 -2.30 -14.47
N GLU A 80 -6.00 -2.08 -14.35
CA GLU A 80 -5.05 -2.18 -15.44
C GLU A 80 -3.91 -3.14 -15.10
N ASP A 81 -4.21 -4.19 -14.32
CA ASP A 81 -3.25 -5.22 -13.92
C ASP A 81 -2.41 -5.63 -15.15
N PRO A 82 -1.12 -5.27 -15.21
CA PRO A 82 -0.34 -5.39 -16.43
C PRO A 82 0.09 -6.83 -16.74
N ILE A 83 -0.29 -7.82 -15.92
CA ILE A 83 0.02 -9.21 -16.23
C ILE A 83 -0.94 -9.74 -17.30
N PHE A 84 -0.43 -9.75 -18.53
CA PHE A 84 -0.89 -10.52 -19.68
C PHE A 84 -2.33 -10.30 -20.13
N SER A 85 -2.56 -9.13 -20.76
CA SER A 85 -3.67 -8.90 -21.67
C SER A 85 -5.07 -9.14 -21.07
N TYR A 86 -6.10 -8.69 -21.76
CA TYR A 86 -7.42 -9.31 -21.61
C TYR A 86 -7.43 -10.78 -22.11
N ASP A 87 -6.28 -11.45 -22.15
CA ASP A 87 -6.15 -12.81 -22.63
C ASP A 87 -6.43 -13.71 -21.45
N PHE A 88 -7.71 -14.08 -21.37
CA PHE A 88 -8.17 -15.26 -20.66
C PHE A 88 -7.11 -16.36 -20.70
N LEU A 89 -6.74 -16.89 -19.54
CA LEU A 89 -5.92 -18.10 -19.52
C LEU A 89 -6.77 -19.20 -20.18
N VAL A 90 -6.34 -19.67 -21.35
CA VAL A 90 -7.05 -20.73 -22.09
C VAL A 90 -6.67 -22.08 -21.47
N LEU A 91 -7.29 -22.43 -20.35
CA LEU A 91 -7.11 -23.74 -19.73
C LEU A 91 -8.04 -24.74 -20.39
N GLN A 92 -7.48 -25.73 -21.07
CA GLN A 92 -8.24 -26.83 -21.70
C GLN A 92 -9.36 -26.35 -22.66
N GLY A 93 -9.18 -25.18 -23.29
CA GLY A 93 -10.17 -24.59 -24.19
C GLY A 93 -11.27 -23.77 -23.50
N VAL A 94 -11.13 -23.49 -22.20
CA VAL A 94 -11.99 -22.57 -21.44
C VAL A 94 -11.23 -21.27 -21.21
N ASN A 95 -11.85 -20.16 -21.58
CA ASN A 95 -11.39 -18.82 -21.28
C ASN A 95 -11.75 -18.48 -19.83
N ILE A 96 -10.77 -18.39 -18.93
CA ILE A 96 -10.99 -17.98 -17.54
C ILE A 96 -10.29 -16.65 -17.31
N ALA A 97 -11.06 -15.66 -16.83
CA ALA A 97 -10.51 -14.38 -16.39
C ALA A 97 -9.93 -14.64 -14.99
N LEU A 98 -8.61 -14.74 -14.91
CA LEU A 98 -7.88 -14.87 -13.65
C LEU A 98 -7.38 -13.48 -13.28
N VAL A 99 -8.33 -12.61 -12.96
CA VAL A 99 -8.03 -11.27 -12.48
C VAL A 99 -7.27 -11.45 -11.15
N SER A 100 -6.17 -10.71 -10.96
CA SER A 100 -5.53 -10.51 -9.65
C SER A 100 -4.59 -11.59 -9.09
N ILE A 101 -4.22 -12.68 -9.80
CA ILE A 101 -3.26 -13.71 -9.29
C ILE A 101 -1.86 -13.18 -8.94
N THR A 102 -1.62 -11.90 -9.20
CA THR A 102 -0.34 -11.20 -9.09
C THR A 102 -0.33 -10.24 -7.91
N HIS A 103 -1.46 -10.05 -7.23
CA HIS A 103 -1.57 -9.29 -5.98
C HIS A 103 -1.27 -10.13 -4.75
N PHE A 104 -0.98 -11.42 -4.95
CA PHE A 104 -0.61 -12.32 -3.88
C PHE A 104 0.89 -12.42 -3.73
N TRP A 105 1.30 -12.56 -2.48
CA TRP A 105 2.61 -13.05 -2.13
C TRP A 105 2.43 -13.92 -0.88
N ASP A 106 3.28 -14.93 -0.72
CA ASP A 106 3.34 -15.76 0.49
C ASP A 106 4.77 -15.57 1.02
N ALA A 107 4.91 -14.71 2.04
CA ALA A 107 6.21 -14.30 2.57
C ALA A 107 6.99 -15.47 3.18
N ASP A 108 6.28 -16.49 3.67
CA ASP A 108 6.90 -17.61 4.36
C ASP A 108 7.56 -18.57 3.36
N ASP A 109 7.06 -18.57 2.12
CA ASP A 109 7.57 -19.36 0.99
C ASP A 109 8.73 -18.69 0.22
N GLY A 110 9.10 -17.44 0.56
CA GLY A 110 10.29 -16.76 0.02
C GLY A 110 10.06 -15.75 -1.11
N ASP A 111 11.12 -15.00 -1.44
CA ASP A 111 11.13 -13.99 -2.52
C ASP A 111 11.11 -14.59 -3.94
N LEU A 112 11.69 -15.79 -4.10
CA LEU A 112 12.14 -16.31 -5.41
C LEU A 112 11.22 -17.39 -5.98
N GLU A 113 10.29 -17.91 -5.19
CA GLU A 113 9.34 -18.89 -5.67
C GLU A 113 8.20 -18.17 -6.38
N LYS A 114 8.27 -18.12 -7.72
CA LYS A 114 7.08 -17.81 -8.53
C LYS A 114 5.90 -18.59 -7.99
N ASN A 115 4.79 -17.92 -7.73
CA ASN A 115 3.64 -18.54 -7.09
C ASN A 115 3.08 -19.65 -7.98
N ARG A 116 2.79 -20.80 -7.34
CA ARG A 116 1.99 -21.86 -7.94
C ARG A 116 0.57 -21.71 -7.42
N PHE A 117 -0.32 -21.21 -8.27
CA PHE A 117 -1.74 -21.14 -7.95
C PHE A 117 -2.46 -22.41 -8.42
N PRO A 118 -3.07 -23.18 -7.51
CA PRO A 118 -4.19 -24.01 -7.88
C PRO A 118 -5.39 -23.09 -8.14
N ILE A 119 -6.24 -23.46 -9.11
CA ILE A 119 -7.54 -22.84 -9.32
C ILE A 119 -8.59 -23.92 -9.28
N ILE A 120 -9.67 -23.64 -8.56
CA ILE A 120 -10.86 -24.47 -8.51
C ILE A 120 -11.81 -24.02 -9.61
N LEU A 121 -11.90 -24.83 -10.66
CA LEU A 121 -12.85 -24.57 -11.74
C LEU A 121 -14.29 -24.65 -11.24
N PRO A 122 -15.19 -23.69 -11.53
CA PRO A 122 -16.54 -23.61 -10.96
C PRO A 122 -17.51 -24.72 -11.43
N PHE A 123 -17.03 -25.78 -12.08
CA PHE A 123 -17.84 -26.86 -12.63
C PHE A 123 -17.50 -28.23 -12.00
N PRO A 124 -18.50 -29.03 -11.61
CA PRO A 124 -18.27 -30.40 -11.13
C PRO A 124 -17.58 -31.27 -12.20
N PRO A 125 -16.64 -32.17 -11.84
CA PRO A 125 -16.20 -32.52 -10.49
C PRO A 125 -14.89 -31.80 -10.14
N TYR A 126 -14.97 -30.52 -9.76
CA TYR A 126 -13.93 -29.60 -9.26
C TYR A 126 -12.50 -30.19 -9.16
N PRO A 127 -11.79 -30.43 -10.27
CA PRO A 127 -10.38 -30.77 -10.20
C PRO A 127 -9.60 -29.46 -9.98
N SER A 128 -8.81 -29.40 -8.91
CA SER A 128 -7.81 -28.33 -8.73
C SER A 128 -6.83 -28.39 -9.91
N VAL A 129 -6.73 -27.32 -10.68
CA VAL A 129 -5.77 -27.22 -11.79
C VAL A 129 -4.67 -26.25 -11.40
N ASN A 130 -3.43 -26.74 -11.35
CA ASN A 130 -2.28 -25.86 -11.18
C ASN A 130 -2.02 -25.14 -12.51
N ILE A 131 -2.09 -23.81 -12.49
CA ILE A 131 -1.96 -23.00 -13.70
C ILE A 131 -0.51 -22.67 -14.08
N GLY A 132 0.45 -22.99 -13.23
CA GLY A 132 1.88 -22.77 -13.48
C GLY A 132 2.51 -21.78 -12.52
N LEU A 133 3.63 -21.20 -12.93
CA LEU A 133 4.45 -20.27 -12.15
C LEU A 133 4.21 -18.83 -12.61
N TYR A 134 3.77 -17.96 -11.71
CA TYR A 134 3.46 -16.56 -11.98
C TYR A 134 4.28 -15.60 -11.10
N GLU A 135 4.37 -14.35 -11.53
CA GLU A 135 4.97 -13.27 -10.74
C GLU A 135 4.02 -12.92 -9.59
N ASN A 136 4.60 -12.77 -8.40
CA ASN A 136 3.87 -12.42 -7.18
C ASN A 136 3.85 -10.88 -6.97
N ALA A 137 3.16 -10.42 -5.93
CA ALA A 137 3.04 -8.99 -5.63
C ALA A 137 4.39 -8.32 -5.38
N TYR A 138 5.33 -9.03 -4.73
CA TYR A 138 6.66 -8.51 -4.47
C TYR A 138 7.50 -8.37 -5.74
N ASP A 139 7.49 -9.37 -6.63
CA ASP A 139 8.10 -9.30 -7.97
C ASP A 139 7.57 -8.09 -8.75
N LYS A 140 6.26 -7.87 -8.70
CA LYS A 140 5.58 -6.75 -9.38
C LYS A 140 5.99 -5.41 -8.79
N LEU A 141 6.05 -5.30 -7.46
CA LEU A 141 6.57 -4.12 -6.76
C LEU A 141 8.01 -3.81 -7.17
N LEU A 142 8.88 -4.83 -7.21
CA LEU A 142 10.26 -4.68 -7.66
C LEU A 142 10.36 -4.25 -9.11
N ARG A 143 9.47 -4.71 -10.00
CA ARG A 143 9.45 -4.28 -11.39
C ARG A 143 9.03 -2.83 -11.56
N TYR A 144 8.02 -2.38 -10.83
CA TYR A 144 7.69 -0.96 -10.78
C TYR A 144 8.87 -0.13 -10.29
N SER A 145 9.58 -0.57 -9.25
CA SER A 145 10.76 0.13 -8.75
C SER A 145 11.94 0.12 -9.75
N ASN A 146 12.25 -1.03 -10.34
CA ASN A 146 13.43 -1.24 -11.19
C ASN A 146 13.17 -0.96 -12.67
N GLY A 147 11.97 -0.49 -13.04
CA GLY A 147 11.62 -0.24 -14.44
C GLY A 147 11.59 -1.49 -15.33
N ASP A 148 11.66 -2.69 -14.76
CA ASP A 148 11.54 -3.98 -15.45
C ASP A 148 10.09 -4.34 -15.77
N TRP A 149 9.32 -3.36 -16.24
CA TRP A 149 7.94 -3.53 -16.70
C TRP A 149 7.65 -2.61 -17.89
N VAL A 150 6.55 -2.89 -18.57
CA VAL A 150 6.18 -2.23 -19.82
C VAL A 150 4.98 -1.31 -19.59
N LEU A 151 5.22 -0.02 -19.81
CA LEU A 151 4.17 1.00 -19.90
C LEU A 151 3.53 0.93 -21.28
N TRP A 152 2.23 0.63 -21.34
CA TRP A 152 1.43 0.75 -22.56
C TRP A 152 0.62 2.04 -22.51
N TYR A 153 0.81 2.93 -23.49
CA TYR A 153 0.18 4.25 -23.51
C TYR A 153 -0.75 4.42 -24.74
N PRO A 154 -2.06 4.67 -24.55
CA PRO A 154 -3.03 4.58 -25.65
C PRO A 154 -3.11 5.81 -26.58
N ASP A 155 -2.71 7.02 -26.18
CA ASP A 155 -3.07 8.23 -26.96
C ASP A 155 -1.99 9.34 -26.98
N LEU A 156 -1.30 9.51 -28.11
CA LEU A 156 -0.46 10.67 -28.44
C LEU A 156 0.80 10.86 -27.56
N VAL A 157 1.85 10.15 -27.93
CA VAL A 157 3.22 10.56 -27.58
C VAL A 157 3.76 11.46 -28.70
N TRP A 158 4.16 12.68 -28.35
CA TRP A 158 4.99 13.56 -29.18
C TRP A 158 6.25 13.88 -28.39
N CYS A 159 7.14 12.90 -28.24
CA CYS A 159 8.39 13.15 -27.55
C CYS A 159 9.43 13.68 -28.53
N ILE A 160 10.05 14.81 -28.19
CA ILE A 160 11.16 15.38 -28.95
C ILE A 160 12.44 14.83 -28.34
N ASN A 161 13.12 13.95 -29.07
CA ASN A 161 14.44 13.49 -28.69
C ASN A 161 15.51 14.24 -29.49
N LYS A 162 16.66 14.55 -28.87
CA LYS A 162 17.85 15.03 -29.58
C LYS A 162 18.88 13.92 -29.67
N VAL A 163 18.87 13.19 -30.78
CA VAL A 163 19.89 12.17 -31.06
C VAL A 163 20.88 12.74 -32.06
N ASN A 164 22.17 12.81 -31.68
CA ASN A 164 23.25 13.31 -32.54
C ASN A 164 22.98 14.70 -33.16
N GLY A 165 22.24 15.58 -32.46
CA GLY A 165 21.87 16.91 -32.94
C GLY A 165 20.59 16.99 -33.77
N HIS A 166 19.94 15.86 -34.08
CA HIS A 166 18.68 15.80 -34.80
C HIS A 166 17.48 15.87 -33.84
N GLN A 167 16.47 16.68 -34.13
CA GLN A 167 15.19 16.64 -33.41
C GLN A 167 14.31 15.53 -33.98
N LEU A 168 14.10 14.47 -33.20
CA LEU A 168 13.29 13.31 -33.57
C LEU A 168 11.95 13.34 -32.83
N VAL A 169 10.88 12.96 -33.51
CA VAL A 169 9.57 12.74 -32.91
C VAL A 169 9.14 11.30 -33.13
N ILE A 170 8.74 10.64 -32.05
CA ILE A 170 8.23 9.26 -32.10
C ILE A 170 6.70 9.32 -32.15
N ILE A 171 6.12 8.59 -33.10
CA ILE A 171 4.69 8.57 -33.39
C ILE A 171 4.22 7.11 -33.27
N PRO A 172 3.21 6.81 -32.43
CA PRO A 172 2.61 5.48 -32.38
C PRO A 172 2.09 5.06 -33.76
N ASN A 173 2.30 3.81 -34.15
CA ASN A 173 1.84 3.30 -35.44
C ASN A 173 0.35 2.97 -35.38
N ILE A 174 -0.49 3.83 -35.98
CA ILE A 174 -1.96 3.67 -35.98
C ILE A 174 -2.36 2.82 -37.19
N ILE A 175 -2.11 1.51 -37.15
CA ILE A 175 -2.56 0.60 -38.21
C ILE A 175 -3.74 -0.23 -37.69
N THR A 176 -4.94 0.34 -37.87
CA THR A 176 -6.28 -0.26 -37.76
C THR A 176 -6.91 -0.45 -36.36
N PRO A 177 -8.18 0.01 -36.15
CA PRO A 177 -9.01 -0.41 -35.02
C PRO A 177 -9.46 -1.88 -35.13
N PRO A 178 -9.80 -2.58 -34.04
CA PRO A 178 -9.82 -2.11 -32.65
C PRO A 178 -8.72 -2.78 -31.80
N GLN A 179 -8.13 -2.03 -30.88
CA GLN A 179 -7.21 -2.47 -29.81
C GLN A 179 -5.72 -2.56 -30.16
N LYS A 180 -4.94 -1.81 -29.38
CA LYS A 180 -3.47 -1.69 -29.31
C LYS A 180 -2.81 -0.70 -30.29
N SER A 181 -3.28 0.55 -30.30
CA SER A 181 -2.39 1.69 -30.62
C SER A 181 -1.66 2.08 -29.34
N GLY A 182 -0.37 1.79 -29.23
CA GLY A 182 0.41 2.24 -28.08
C GLY A 182 1.90 2.05 -28.28
N ILE A 183 2.68 2.80 -27.50
CA ILE A 183 4.14 2.65 -27.45
C ILE A 183 4.47 1.94 -26.14
N SER A 184 5.28 0.90 -26.23
CA SER A 184 5.88 0.24 -25.08
C SER A 184 7.11 1.01 -24.62
N LEU A 185 7.13 1.41 -23.36
CA LEU A 185 8.22 2.17 -22.76
C LEU A 185 8.76 1.43 -21.54
N LYS A 186 10.07 1.57 -21.32
CA LYS A 186 10.79 1.04 -20.17
C LYS A 186 11.68 2.13 -19.57
N TYR A 187 11.70 2.28 -18.25
CA TYR A 187 12.67 3.14 -17.56
C TYR A 187 13.75 2.30 -16.87
N PHE A 188 14.82 2.94 -16.40
CA PHE A 188 15.92 2.24 -15.70
C PHE A 188 15.59 1.89 -14.25
N SER A 189 15.02 2.85 -13.52
CA SER A 189 14.36 2.66 -12.23
C SER A 189 13.42 3.84 -12.01
N LEU A 190 12.43 3.70 -11.15
CA LEU A 190 11.46 4.76 -10.86
C LEU A 190 12.16 6.00 -10.30
N ILE A 191 13.14 5.78 -9.41
CA ILE A 191 13.97 6.82 -8.81
C ILE A 191 14.82 7.53 -9.88
N GLU A 192 15.52 6.76 -10.71
CA GLU A 192 16.37 7.33 -11.75
C GLU A 192 15.52 8.08 -12.79
N PHE A 193 14.35 7.56 -13.14
CA PHE A 193 13.43 8.21 -14.08
C PHE A 193 12.87 9.53 -13.52
N TYR A 194 12.64 9.61 -12.21
CA TYR A 194 12.26 10.87 -11.59
C TYR A 194 13.36 11.95 -11.73
N LYS A 195 14.62 11.57 -11.48
CA LYS A 195 15.78 12.49 -11.53
C LYS A 195 16.17 12.82 -12.98
N ASN A 196 16.17 11.82 -13.84
CA ASN A 196 16.61 11.85 -15.22
C ASN A 196 15.50 11.22 -16.09
N PRO A 197 14.63 12.03 -16.73
CA PRO A 197 13.41 11.57 -17.40
C PRO A 197 13.66 10.87 -18.74
N GLU A 198 14.47 9.81 -18.71
CA GLU A 198 14.86 8.97 -19.84
C GLU A 198 14.02 7.68 -19.89
N LEU A 199 13.50 7.37 -21.08
CA LEU A 199 12.76 6.13 -21.37
C LEU A 199 13.40 5.39 -22.53
N ASN A 200 13.52 4.08 -22.43
CA ASN A 200 13.85 3.21 -23.53
C ASN A 200 12.58 2.81 -24.27
N LEU A 201 12.57 3.00 -25.58
CA LEU A 201 11.56 2.40 -26.44
C LEU A 201 11.73 0.90 -26.52
N LEU A 202 10.63 0.16 -26.38
CA LEU A 202 10.61 -1.26 -26.69
C LEU A 202 9.89 -1.44 -28.03
N SER A 203 10.60 -1.93 -29.04
CA SER A 203 9.96 -2.43 -30.25
C SER A 203 9.39 -3.82 -29.96
N ASP A 204 8.09 -4.02 -30.16
CA ASP A 204 7.60 -5.37 -30.40
C ASP A 204 8.07 -5.83 -31.81
N GLN A 205 7.99 -7.12 -32.10
CA GLN A 205 8.41 -7.65 -33.41
C GLN A 205 7.52 -7.18 -34.59
N ASN A 206 6.52 -6.32 -34.35
CA ASN A 206 5.53 -5.87 -35.34
C ASN A 206 5.61 -4.38 -35.72
N GLY A 207 6.49 -3.58 -35.09
CA GLY A 207 6.81 -2.23 -35.56
C GLY A 207 5.77 -1.16 -35.17
N ASP A 208 5.52 -1.02 -33.86
CA ASP A 208 4.48 -0.16 -33.30
C ASP A 208 4.78 1.35 -33.24
N TYR A 209 5.90 1.84 -33.79
CA TYR A 209 6.17 3.28 -33.84
C TYR A 209 6.96 3.72 -35.10
N LEU A 210 6.73 4.97 -35.51
CA LEU A 210 7.49 5.67 -36.54
C LEU A 210 8.35 6.75 -35.89
N VAL A 211 9.57 6.96 -36.40
CA VAL A 211 10.42 8.07 -35.98
C VAL A 211 10.52 9.08 -37.12
N PHE A 212 10.11 10.32 -36.87
CA PHE A 212 10.22 11.44 -37.81
C PHE A 212 11.34 12.38 -37.38
N ASP A 213 12.33 12.60 -38.24
CA ASP A 213 13.40 13.57 -38.02
C ASP A 213 12.99 14.94 -38.59
N PHE A 214 12.77 15.92 -37.72
CA PHE A 214 12.44 17.30 -38.11
C PHE A 214 13.60 18.05 -38.77
N THR A 215 14.83 17.55 -38.62
CA THR A 215 16.03 18.15 -39.22
C THR A 215 16.13 17.81 -40.70
N SER A 216 15.86 16.54 -41.04
CA SER A 216 15.87 16.05 -42.42
C SER A 216 14.49 16.04 -43.08
N LEU A 217 13.41 16.23 -42.30
CA LEU A 217 12.00 16.12 -42.71
C LEU A 217 11.65 14.74 -43.28
N GLN A 218 12.18 13.67 -42.68
CA GLN A 218 12.00 12.30 -43.14
C GLN A 218 11.66 11.34 -42.00
N PHE A 219 10.95 10.26 -42.35
CA PHE A 219 10.82 9.10 -41.47
C PHE A 219 12.10 8.27 -41.54
N ILE A 220 12.60 7.85 -40.37
CA ILE A 220 13.79 7.04 -40.24
C ILE A 220 13.46 5.74 -39.50
N ALA A 221 14.10 4.65 -39.90
CA ALA A 221 14.13 3.40 -39.13
C ALA A 221 15.40 3.45 -38.26
N PRO A 222 15.28 3.64 -36.94
CA PRO A 222 16.46 3.70 -36.10
C PRO A 222 17.14 2.32 -36.02
N GLU A 223 18.47 2.28 -36.11
CA GLU A 223 19.26 1.03 -36.03
C GLU A 223 19.23 0.40 -34.62
N GLU A 224 18.99 1.23 -33.60
CA GLU A 224 18.81 0.85 -32.19
C GLU A 224 17.57 1.53 -31.60
N ALA A 225 16.98 0.97 -30.55
CA ALA A 225 15.86 1.60 -29.86
C ALA A 225 16.27 2.98 -29.29
N PRO A 226 15.57 4.08 -29.62
CA PRO A 226 15.92 5.39 -29.10
C PRO A 226 15.68 5.53 -27.59
N ILE A 227 16.56 6.24 -26.89
CA ILE A 227 16.32 6.77 -25.54
C ILE A 227 15.51 8.06 -25.64
N ILE A 228 14.30 8.11 -25.14
CA ILE A 228 13.43 9.29 -25.12
C ILE A 228 13.68 10.11 -23.86
N ILE A 229 13.96 11.41 -24.03
CA ILE A 229 13.89 12.37 -22.92
C ILE A 229 12.50 13.01 -22.93
N VAL A 230 11.78 12.90 -21.81
CA VAL A 230 10.43 13.48 -21.65
C VAL A 230 10.47 14.75 -20.79
N ASN A 231 9.43 15.57 -20.88
CA ASN A 231 9.30 16.75 -20.02
C ASN A 231 8.78 16.36 -18.62
N ASP A 232 8.95 17.26 -17.66
CA ASP A 232 8.54 17.05 -16.26
C ASP A 232 7.05 16.67 -16.15
N TYR A 233 6.18 17.34 -16.91
CA TYR A 233 4.74 17.05 -16.90
C TYR A 233 4.41 15.59 -17.28
N PHE A 234 5.10 15.03 -18.28
CA PHE A 234 4.89 13.66 -18.71
C PHE A 234 5.58 12.67 -17.78
N ARG A 235 6.78 13.00 -17.29
CA ARG A 235 7.47 12.23 -16.25
C ARG A 235 6.58 12.06 -15.02
N ASP A 236 6.03 13.16 -14.51
CA ASP A 236 5.23 13.19 -13.28
C ASP A 236 3.96 12.33 -13.41
N ARG A 237 3.29 12.36 -14.57
CA ARG A 237 2.16 11.46 -14.85
C ARG A 237 2.49 9.98 -14.67
N ILE A 238 3.67 9.57 -15.09
CA ILE A 238 4.11 8.18 -14.98
C ILE A 238 4.60 7.92 -13.56
N VAL A 239 5.52 8.74 -13.05
CA VAL A 239 6.19 8.49 -11.77
C VAL A 239 5.18 8.39 -10.63
N TRP A 240 4.25 9.35 -10.52
CA TRP A 240 3.30 9.40 -9.41
C TRP A 240 2.24 8.30 -9.51
N GLU A 241 1.76 7.97 -10.72
CA GLU A 241 0.85 6.82 -10.88
C GLU A 241 1.55 5.49 -10.57
N VAL A 242 2.81 5.29 -10.98
CA VAL A 242 3.57 4.08 -10.62
C VAL A 242 3.77 4.00 -9.11
N LEU A 243 4.16 5.09 -8.46
CA LEU A 243 4.29 5.12 -7.00
C LEU A 243 2.96 4.77 -6.33
N GLY A 244 1.84 5.24 -6.89
CA GLY A 244 0.50 4.85 -6.47
C GLY A 244 0.21 3.36 -6.61
N ARG A 245 0.62 2.73 -7.72
CA ARG A 245 0.51 1.28 -7.91
C ARG A 245 1.35 0.49 -6.91
N MET A 246 2.55 0.97 -6.61
CA MET A 246 3.37 0.40 -5.54
C MET A 246 2.66 0.52 -4.16
N CYS A 247 2.02 1.67 -3.89
CA CYS A 247 1.21 1.84 -2.68
C CYS A 247 0.02 0.88 -2.63
N HIS A 248 -0.61 0.59 -3.78
CA HIS A 248 -1.70 -0.35 -3.89
C HIS A 248 -1.25 -1.78 -3.58
N LEU A 249 -0.16 -2.26 -4.18
CA LEU A 249 0.36 -3.61 -3.89
C LEU A 249 0.68 -3.81 -2.42
N LEU A 250 1.21 -2.75 -1.79
CA LEU A 250 1.40 -2.71 -0.34
C LEU A 250 0.07 -2.67 0.42
N ALA A 251 -0.95 -1.95 -0.06
CA ALA A 251 -2.28 -2.01 0.55
C ALA A 251 -2.88 -3.42 0.50
N ASP A 252 -2.68 -4.12 -0.60
CA ASP A 252 -3.25 -5.43 -0.85
C ASP A 252 -2.70 -6.52 0.07
N GLN A 253 -1.43 -6.51 0.49
CA GLN A 253 -0.97 -7.54 1.44
C GLN A 253 -1.51 -7.32 2.86
N SER A 254 -2.32 -6.27 3.12
CA SER A 254 -3.02 -6.12 4.41
C SER A 254 -4.32 -6.90 4.47
N VAL A 255 -4.69 -7.51 3.34
CA VAL A 255 -5.85 -8.38 3.17
C VAL A 255 -5.39 -9.82 3.41
N PRO A 256 -5.94 -10.53 4.40
CA PRO A 256 -5.53 -11.90 4.70
C PRO A 256 -5.62 -12.87 3.52
N ALA A 257 -6.56 -12.66 2.58
CA ALA A 257 -6.66 -13.46 1.36
C ALA A 257 -5.46 -13.32 0.42
N HIS A 258 -4.74 -12.19 0.48
CA HIS A 258 -3.62 -11.92 -0.40
C HIS A 258 -2.27 -12.39 0.16
N THR A 259 -2.21 -12.81 1.44
CA THR A 259 -0.97 -13.24 2.10
C THR A 259 -0.69 -14.74 1.98
N HIS A 260 -1.70 -15.51 1.60
CA HIS A 260 -1.62 -16.96 1.45
C HIS A 260 -1.75 -17.33 -0.04
N ARG A 261 -1.34 -18.54 -0.42
CA ARG A 261 -1.66 -19.16 -1.73
C ARG A 261 -3.16 -19.51 -1.86
N ASP A 262 -4.05 -18.56 -1.58
CA ASP A 262 -5.49 -18.70 -1.60
C ASP A 262 -6.06 -18.08 -2.88
N GLU A 263 -6.96 -18.78 -3.57
CA GLU A 263 -7.53 -18.28 -4.83
C GLU A 263 -8.51 -17.11 -4.56
N HIS A 264 -8.09 -15.89 -4.89
CA HIS A 264 -8.94 -14.70 -4.93
C HIS A 264 -9.25 -14.32 -6.39
N GLY A 265 -10.49 -13.89 -6.68
CA GLY A 265 -10.88 -13.36 -7.99
C GLY A 265 -12.08 -14.03 -8.67
N LEU A 266 -12.50 -15.25 -8.26
CA LEU A 266 -13.74 -15.89 -8.75
C LEU A 266 -14.87 -15.93 -7.71
N LEU A 267 -14.53 -15.87 -6.43
CA LEU A 267 -15.44 -15.84 -5.29
C LEU A 267 -15.00 -14.73 -4.33
N SER A 268 -15.93 -14.21 -3.53
CA SER A 268 -15.72 -12.98 -2.77
C SER A 268 -15.12 -13.22 -1.38
N ASP A 269 -14.05 -12.52 -1.00
CA ASP A 269 -13.51 -12.50 0.37
C ASP A 269 -14.44 -11.72 1.32
N SER A 270 -14.69 -12.29 2.49
CA SER A 270 -15.54 -11.68 3.53
C SER A 270 -14.93 -10.41 4.12
N TYR A 271 -13.61 -10.35 4.34
CA TYR A 271 -12.92 -9.18 4.87
C TYR A 271 -12.85 -8.06 3.83
N GLU A 272 -12.42 -8.38 2.62
CA GLU A 272 -12.36 -7.41 1.53
C GLU A 272 -13.74 -6.78 1.24
N ASN A 273 -14.79 -7.59 1.11
CA ASN A 273 -16.16 -7.10 0.93
C ASN A 273 -16.61 -6.17 2.06
N TRP A 274 -16.24 -6.49 3.30
CA TRP A 274 -16.62 -5.72 4.47
C TRP A 274 -15.88 -4.37 4.49
N MET A 275 -14.58 -4.37 4.18
CA MET A 275 -13.75 -3.16 4.07
C MET A 275 -14.25 -2.23 2.95
N GLY A 276 -14.60 -2.78 1.79
CA GLY A 276 -15.13 -2.03 0.65
C GLY A 276 -16.63 -1.72 0.71
N GLY A 277 -17.33 -2.20 1.74
CA GLY A 277 -18.79 -2.12 1.85
C GLY A 277 -19.32 -0.71 2.11
N SER A 278 -20.66 -0.58 2.09
CA SER A 278 -21.35 0.72 2.24
C SER A 278 -21.11 1.41 3.59
N SER A 279 -20.69 0.68 4.63
CA SER A 279 -20.33 1.24 5.93
C SER A 279 -18.92 1.82 5.98
N GLN A 280 -18.07 1.57 4.97
CA GLN A 280 -16.71 2.09 4.83
C GLN A 280 -15.92 2.07 6.16
N PRO A 281 -15.74 0.88 6.79
CA PRO A 281 -15.20 0.76 8.14
C PRO A 281 -13.77 1.27 8.31
N TYR A 282 -13.03 1.43 7.20
CA TYR A 282 -11.70 2.02 7.17
C TYR A 282 -11.68 3.51 7.54
N LEU A 283 -12.79 4.25 7.35
CA LEU A 283 -12.90 5.68 7.69
C LEU A 283 -12.84 5.97 9.20
N GLN A 284 -12.71 4.92 10.03
CA GLN A 284 -12.52 5.05 11.48
C GLN A 284 -11.07 5.35 11.87
N TRP A 285 -10.12 5.22 10.93
CA TRP A 285 -8.69 5.38 11.16
C TRP A 285 -8.15 6.52 10.34
N ASN A 286 -7.39 7.43 10.95
CA ASN A 286 -6.63 8.47 10.25
C ASN A 286 -5.16 8.45 10.70
N SER A 287 -4.33 9.30 10.09
CA SER A 287 -2.91 9.47 10.43
C SER A 287 -2.60 9.56 11.94
N SER A 288 -3.46 10.18 12.75
CA SER A 288 -3.25 10.31 14.20
C SER A 288 -3.49 9.00 14.96
N ASN A 289 -4.25 8.07 14.38
CA ASN A 289 -4.52 6.76 14.97
C ASN A 289 -3.45 5.71 14.61
N SER A 290 -2.63 5.96 13.59
CA SER A 290 -1.75 4.94 13.02
C SER A 290 -0.41 4.76 13.73
N GLY A 291 -0.02 5.64 14.66
CA GLY A 291 1.31 5.63 15.26
C GLY A 291 2.40 6.09 14.28
N ASP A 292 3.66 5.75 14.53
CA ASP A 292 4.80 6.22 13.70
C ASP A 292 4.95 5.40 12.40
N PHE A 293 5.28 6.03 11.24
CA PHE A 293 5.57 5.30 9.99
C PHE A 293 6.67 4.25 10.17
N ILE A 294 6.63 3.19 9.36
CA ILE A 294 7.70 2.17 9.37
C ILE A 294 8.87 2.75 8.60
N ASN A 295 9.95 3.11 9.31
CA ASN A 295 11.13 3.65 8.64
C ASN A 295 11.80 2.55 7.80
N PRO A 296 11.83 2.67 6.47
CA PRO A 296 12.33 1.63 5.59
C PRO A 296 13.86 1.47 5.64
N TYR A 297 14.59 2.39 6.28
CA TYR A 297 16.05 2.38 6.39
C TYR A 297 16.58 1.86 7.73
N THR A 298 15.75 1.14 8.50
CA THR A 298 16.13 0.59 9.82
C THR A 298 17.10 -0.60 9.74
N THR A 299 18.03 -0.59 8.77
CA THR A 299 19.27 -1.40 8.64
C THR A 299 19.29 -2.61 7.70
N ASP A 300 18.21 -2.91 6.95
CA ASP A 300 18.31 -3.83 5.82
C ASP A 300 18.42 -3.07 4.50
N ASN A 301 19.41 -3.42 3.67
CA ASN A 301 19.69 -2.82 2.36
C ASN A 301 18.58 -3.10 1.31
N ASP A 302 17.34 -3.32 1.74
CA ASP A 302 16.18 -3.56 0.88
C ASP A 302 14.91 -2.97 1.53
N PRO A 303 14.75 -1.65 1.45
CA PRO A 303 13.63 -0.93 2.05
C PRO A 303 12.27 -1.44 1.56
N LEU A 304 12.18 -1.91 0.31
CA LEU A 304 10.91 -2.34 -0.29
C LEU A 304 10.47 -3.70 0.26
N HIS A 305 11.40 -4.67 0.35
CA HIS A 305 11.13 -5.95 1.00
C HIS A 305 10.63 -5.74 2.43
N TYR A 306 11.33 -4.91 3.21
CA TYR A 306 10.97 -4.71 4.61
C TYR A 306 9.55 -4.18 4.79
N LEU A 307 9.14 -3.19 3.97
CA LEU A 307 7.80 -2.61 4.06
C LEU A 307 6.70 -3.62 3.72
N ILE A 308 6.86 -4.36 2.61
CA ILE A 308 5.83 -5.31 2.15
C ILE A 308 5.79 -6.56 3.01
N TYR A 309 6.94 -7.11 3.39
CA TYR A 309 7.05 -8.28 4.28
C TYR A 309 6.41 -8.00 5.64
N THR A 310 6.79 -6.89 6.27
CA THR A 310 6.31 -6.53 7.61
C THR A 310 4.79 -6.40 7.69
N MET A 311 4.20 -5.77 6.68
CA MET A 311 2.77 -5.51 6.66
C MET A 311 1.99 -6.78 6.29
N GLN A 312 2.50 -7.60 5.36
CA GLN A 312 1.92 -8.89 5.02
C GLN A 312 1.89 -9.85 6.22
N GLN A 313 2.99 -9.93 6.97
CA GLN A 313 3.09 -10.79 8.17
C GLN A 313 2.03 -10.45 9.25
N GLN A 314 1.53 -9.20 9.27
CA GLN A 314 0.41 -8.83 10.15
C GLN A 314 -0.91 -9.45 9.69
N ALA A 315 -1.14 -9.51 8.38
CA ALA A 315 -2.35 -10.05 7.80
C ALA A 315 -2.31 -11.59 7.74
N ASP A 316 -1.12 -12.18 7.61
CA ASP A 316 -0.89 -13.63 7.64
C ASP A 316 -1.32 -14.29 8.96
N HIS A 317 -1.37 -13.50 10.04
CA HIS A 317 -1.95 -13.95 11.31
C HIS A 317 -3.43 -14.38 11.20
N PHE A 318 -4.16 -13.86 10.21
CA PHE A 318 -5.58 -14.08 10.05
C PHE A 318 -5.86 -14.98 8.84
N GLY A 319 -6.86 -15.85 8.93
CA GLY A 319 -7.40 -16.52 7.74
C GLY A 319 -8.17 -15.55 6.84
N SER A 320 -8.54 -16.02 5.65
CA SER A 320 -9.15 -15.24 4.56
C SER A 320 -10.56 -15.69 4.12
N ASN A 321 -10.97 -16.93 4.43
CA ASN A 321 -12.19 -17.55 3.88
C ASN A 321 -12.29 -17.52 2.34
N GLY A 322 -11.17 -17.78 1.65
CA GLY A 322 -11.15 -17.97 0.21
C GLY A 322 -11.30 -19.43 -0.23
N PRO A 323 -11.67 -19.66 -1.51
CA PRO A 323 -12.11 -20.95 -2.02
C PRO A 323 -11.06 -22.06 -2.11
N ASP A 324 -9.75 -21.79 -2.03
CA ASP A 324 -8.72 -22.83 -2.27
C ASP A 324 -8.03 -23.37 -1.00
N GLU A 325 -8.57 -23.09 0.20
CA GLU A 325 -8.39 -23.85 1.47
C GLU A 325 -6.96 -24.33 1.87
N ILE A 326 -5.87 -23.80 1.30
CA ILE A 326 -4.51 -24.36 1.51
C ILE A 326 -3.71 -23.61 2.58
N GLY A 327 -4.05 -22.36 2.91
CA GLY A 327 -3.41 -21.57 3.97
C GLY A 327 -4.34 -21.33 5.16
N ASN A 328 -3.93 -21.74 6.37
CA ASN A 328 -4.53 -21.21 7.58
C ASN A 328 -3.64 -20.08 8.08
N GLY A 329 -4.25 -18.98 8.54
CA GLY A 329 -3.50 -17.96 9.24
C GLY A 329 -2.68 -18.57 10.36
N ASN A 330 -1.47 -18.06 10.56
CA ASN A 330 -0.49 -18.69 11.43
C ASN A 330 0.23 -17.65 12.32
N ASN A 331 1.05 -18.10 13.26
CA ASN A 331 1.87 -17.23 14.11
C ASN A 331 3.36 -17.31 13.74
N ASP A 332 3.67 -17.92 12.60
CA ASP A 332 5.01 -18.14 12.13
C ASP A 332 5.54 -16.87 11.47
N LEU A 333 6.18 -16.03 12.28
CA LEU A 333 6.91 -14.85 11.79
C LEU A 333 8.25 -15.24 11.12
N LEU A 334 8.45 -16.53 10.86
CA LEU A 334 9.65 -17.11 10.28
C LEU A 334 9.35 -17.56 8.85
N GLY A 335 10.34 -17.39 7.99
CA GLY A 335 10.25 -17.73 6.58
C GLY A 335 11.35 -17.00 5.85
N ASN A 336 10.97 -15.96 5.12
CA ASN A 336 11.90 -15.07 4.41
C ASN A 336 12.34 -13.83 5.21
N SER A 337 12.05 -13.76 6.52
CA SER A 337 12.47 -12.64 7.36
C SER A 337 13.98 -12.49 7.39
N ARG A 338 14.42 -11.24 7.29
CA ARG A 338 15.78 -10.83 7.63
C ARG A 338 15.85 -10.50 9.12
N PRO A 339 17.04 -10.54 9.76
CA PRO A 339 17.14 -10.42 11.21
C PRO A 339 16.48 -9.17 11.80
N GLN A 340 16.51 -8.04 11.08
CA GLN A 340 16.01 -6.76 11.57
C GLN A 340 14.50 -6.62 11.34
N GLU A 341 13.99 -7.25 10.29
CA GLU A 341 12.54 -7.43 10.08
C GLU A 341 11.97 -8.31 11.19
N LEU A 342 12.68 -9.39 11.54
CA LEU A 342 12.31 -10.26 12.65
C LEU A 342 12.40 -9.52 13.99
N GLU A 343 13.38 -8.64 14.20
CA GLU A 343 13.45 -7.78 15.39
C GLU A 343 12.24 -6.85 15.47
N PHE A 344 11.89 -6.20 14.36
CA PHE A 344 10.68 -5.37 14.29
C PHE A 344 9.43 -6.20 14.57
N LEU A 345 9.22 -7.33 13.88
CA LEU A 345 8.06 -8.21 14.07
C LEU A 345 7.95 -8.72 15.52
N ASN A 346 9.07 -9.07 16.15
CA ASN A 346 9.08 -9.46 17.57
C ASN A 346 8.77 -8.30 18.52
N SER A 347 9.00 -7.05 18.10
CA SER A 347 8.55 -5.87 18.85
C SER A 347 7.03 -5.69 18.79
N LEU A 348 6.37 -6.27 17.79
CA LEU A 348 4.93 -6.22 17.61
C LEU A 348 4.30 -7.23 18.58
N ASN A 349 3.31 -6.78 19.36
CA ASN A 349 2.58 -7.66 20.27
C ASN A 349 1.56 -8.53 19.49
N ILE A 350 2.05 -9.38 18.59
CA ILE A 350 1.23 -10.26 17.73
C ILE A 350 0.49 -11.30 18.58
N SER A 351 1.05 -11.71 19.72
CA SER A 351 0.31 -12.49 20.73
C SER A 351 -0.96 -11.79 21.24
N GLY A 352 -1.04 -10.46 21.12
CA GLY A 352 -2.22 -9.67 21.45
C GLY A 352 -3.29 -9.63 20.36
N TYR A 353 -3.12 -10.39 19.27
CA TYR A 353 -4.08 -10.44 18.15
C TYR A 353 -5.13 -11.53 18.37
N GLY A 354 -4.78 -12.52 19.20
CA GLY A 354 -5.59 -13.70 19.49
C GLY A 354 -4.97 -14.95 18.92
N GLU A 355 -5.75 -16.04 18.93
CA GLU A 355 -5.40 -17.24 18.16
C GLU A 355 -5.71 -16.97 16.68
N PRO A 356 -4.86 -17.41 15.75
CA PRO A 356 -5.12 -17.31 14.32
C PRO A 356 -6.50 -17.85 13.95
N THR A 357 -7.21 -17.13 13.09
CA THR A 357 -8.54 -17.56 12.64
C THR A 357 -8.41 -18.69 11.62
N THR A 358 -9.23 -19.73 11.77
CA THR A 358 -9.32 -20.85 10.83
C THR A 358 -10.53 -20.68 9.90
N TRP A 359 -10.54 -21.44 8.81
CA TRP A 359 -11.61 -21.60 7.81
C TRP A 359 -13.07 -21.48 8.30
N SER A 360 -13.39 -21.93 9.52
CA SER A 360 -14.77 -22.05 10.02
C SER A 360 -15.14 -21.13 11.20
N GLY A 361 -14.25 -20.23 11.61
CA GLY A 361 -14.46 -19.28 12.71
C GLY A 361 -15.17 -17.99 12.27
N PRO A 362 -15.95 -17.32 13.14
CA PRO A 362 -17.04 -16.45 12.68
C PRO A 362 -16.50 -15.16 12.03
N TRP A 363 -16.87 -14.90 10.78
CA TRP A 363 -16.79 -13.58 10.12
C TRP A 363 -17.84 -12.62 10.68
N SER A 364 -17.93 -12.58 12.01
CA SER A 364 -18.71 -11.59 12.72
C SER A 364 -18.04 -10.23 12.54
N ASN A 365 -18.82 -9.16 12.67
CA ASN A 365 -18.27 -7.81 12.64
C ASN A 365 -17.13 -7.64 13.66
N THR A 366 -17.20 -8.27 14.83
CA THR A 366 -16.15 -8.19 15.85
C THR A 366 -14.82 -8.81 15.39
N ASN A 367 -14.86 -9.90 14.61
CA ASN A 367 -13.65 -10.51 14.07
C ASN A 367 -13.06 -9.67 12.93
N LEU A 368 -13.92 -9.16 12.05
CA LEU A 368 -13.53 -8.26 10.96
C LEU A 368 -12.95 -6.94 11.50
N GLU A 369 -13.53 -6.39 12.55
CA GLU A 369 -13.01 -5.24 13.30
C GLU A 369 -11.64 -5.55 13.89
N ASN A 370 -11.44 -6.72 14.50
CA ASN A 370 -10.13 -7.12 15.03
C ASN A 370 -9.07 -7.17 13.93
N ILE A 371 -9.35 -7.80 12.78
CA ILE A 371 -8.40 -7.86 11.65
C ILE A 371 -8.03 -6.44 11.22
N ARG A 372 -9.03 -5.61 10.92
CA ARG A 372 -8.81 -4.22 10.50
C ARG A 372 -8.00 -3.44 11.52
N ASP A 373 -8.31 -3.54 12.80
CA ASP A 373 -7.63 -2.78 13.85
C ASP A 373 -6.16 -3.21 14.02
N LYS A 374 -5.77 -4.37 13.49
CA LYS A 374 -4.40 -4.86 13.46
C LYS A 374 -3.68 -4.64 12.14
N THR A 375 -4.35 -4.71 11.00
CA THR A 375 -3.69 -4.62 9.68
C THR A 375 -3.75 -3.20 9.10
N PHE A 376 -4.87 -2.51 9.25
CA PHE A 376 -5.11 -1.20 8.61
C PHE A 376 -4.19 -0.07 9.11
N PRO A 377 -3.90 0.06 10.42
CA PRO A 377 -2.93 1.05 10.88
C PRO A 377 -1.54 0.77 10.32
N TYR A 378 -1.14 -0.50 10.24
CA TYR A 378 0.18 -0.89 9.74
C TYR A 378 0.35 -0.64 8.26
N VAL A 379 -0.70 -0.81 7.47
CA VAL A 379 -0.60 -0.50 6.04
C VAL A 379 -0.46 1.00 5.80
N ILE A 380 -1.15 1.86 6.55
CA ILE A 380 -0.93 3.32 6.51
C ILE A 380 0.53 3.65 6.86
N ARG A 381 1.08 3.03 7.91
CA ARG A 381 2.48 3.23 8.33
C ARG A 381 3.49 2.74 7.29
N ALA A 382 3.22 1.61 6.65
CA ALA A 382 4.09 1.04 5.62
C ALA A 382 4.04 1.89 4.34
N THR A 383 2.85 2.32 3.91
CA THR A 383 2.69 3.23 2.77
C THR A 383 3.37 4.57 3.04
N ALA A 384 3.30 5.10 4.26
CA ALA A 384 4.04 6.30 4.64
C ALA A 384 5.56 6.08 4.56
N GLY A 385 6.04 4.90 4.97
CA GLY A 385 7.42 4.47 4.78
C GLY A 385 7.83 4.38 3.30
N LEU A 386 6.96 3.89 2.42
CA LEU A 386 7.21 3.85 0.98
C LEU A 386 7.32 5.25 0.37
N LEU A 387 6.44 6.16 0.78
CA LEU A 387 6.50 7.57 0.36
C LEU A 387 7.78 8.24 0.88
N TYR A 388 8.18 7.94 2.12
CA TYR A 388 9.43 8.43 2.69
C TYR A 388 10.66 7.90 1.93
N TRP A 389 10.71 6.59 1.66
CA TRP A 389 11.75 5.98 0.80
C TRP A 389 11.85 6.71 -0.52
N PHE A 390 10.72 6.86 -1.23
CA PHE A 390 10.71 7.55 -2.52
C PHE A 390 11.24 8.98 -2.38
N ALA A 391 10.79 9.73 -1.38
CA ALA A 391 11.19 11.11 -1.16
C ALA A 391 12.68 11.27 -0.82
N VAL A 392 13.25 10.34 -0.04
CA VAL A 392 14.68 10.31 0.26
C VAL A 392 15.48 9.95 -0.99
N GLU A 393 15.14 8.85 -1.66
CA GLU A 393 15.85 8.39 -2.85
C GLU A 393 15.79 9.39 -4.01
N THR A 394 14.73 10.21 -4.08
CA THR A 394 14.57 11.26 -5.10
C THR A 394 15.12 12.64 -4.71
N ASP A 395 15.79 12.76 -3.56
CA ASP A 395 16.29 14.03 -3.02
C ASP A 395 15.18 15.08 -2.77
N LEU A 396 13.93 14.66 -2.57
CA LEU A 396 12.82 15.53 -2.17
C LEU A 396 12.89 15.92 -0.69
N ILE A 397 13.56 15.10 0.12
CA ILE A 397 13.95 15.41 1.48
C ILE A 397 15.48 15.43 1.52
N THR A 398 16.05 16.60 1.82
CA THR A 398 17.51 16.82 1.81
C THR A 398 18.09 17.02 3.21
N ASP A 399 17.28 17.49 4.15
CA ASP A 399 17.59 17.50 5.58
C ASP A 399 17.07 16.20 6.21
N ILE A 400 17.82 15.12 6.03
CA ILE A 400 17.69 13.96 6.91
C ILE A 400 18.30 14.39 8.24
N GLU A 401 17.56 15.16 9.07
CA GLU A 401 17.68 14.87 10.50
C GLU A 401 17.37 13.39 10.57
N GLU A 402 18.38 12.57 10.87
CA GLU A 402 18.24 11.13 11.01
C GLU A 402 16.94 10.86 11.79
N PHE A 403 15.87 10.51 11.07
CA PHE A 403 14.75 9.77 11.61
C PHE A 403 15.28 8.36 11.87
N GLN A 404 16.38 8.22 12.60
CA GLN A 404 16.47 7.11 13.51
C GLN A 404 15.19 7.26 14.33
N SER A 405 14.26 6.32 14.13
CA SER A 405 13.35 6.00 15.21
C SER A 405 14.29 5.77 16.38
N GLU A 406 14.48 6.77 17.23
CA GLU A 406 15.09 6.60 18.53
C GLU A 406 14.35 5.38 19.04
N PRO A 407 15.02 4.22 19.16
CA PRO A 407 14.30 3.04 19.54
C PRO A 407 13.66 3.42 20.86
N LEU A 408 12.40 3.02 21.07
CA LEU A 408 11.66 3.39 22.27
C LEU A 408 12.40 2.71 23.41
N ASN A 409 13.44 3.36 23.91
CA ASN A 409 14.47 2.83 24.80
C ASN A 409 14.23 3.32 26.22
N SER A 410 13.39 4.35 26.34
CA SER A 410 13.08 5.02 27.58
C SER A 410 11.59 5.27 27.70
N PHE A 411 11.13 5.22 28.94
CA PHE A 411 9.84 5.75 29.32
C PHE A 411 9.91 7.27 29.30
N ILE A 412 8.92 7.91 28.69
CA ILE A 412 8.83 9.37 28.61
C ILE A 412 7.42 9.78 29.04
N LEU A 413 7.32 10.72 29.97
CA LEU A 413 6.10 11.50 30.18
C LEU A 413 6.35 12.90 29.60
N ASN A 414 5.49 13.37 28.70
CA ASN A 414 5.60 14.73 28.15
C ASN A 414 4.83 15.74 29.01
N GLN A 415 5.19 17.02 28.87
CA GLN A 415 4.42 18.10 29.46
C GLN A 415 3.06 18.18 28.74
N ASN A 416 1.96 18.27 29.50
CA ASN A 416 0.63 18.41 28.93
C ASN A 416 0.53 19.66 28.04
N PHE A 417 -0.23 19.59 26.95
CA PHE A 417 -0.46 20.72 26.05
C PHE A 417 -1.95 20.89 25.74
N PRO A 418 -2.49 22.13 25.80
CA PRO A 418 -1.84 23.35 26.29
C PRO A 418 -1.54 23.31 27.81
N ASN A 419 -0.64 24.16 28.30
CA ASN A 419 -0.42 24.38 29.74
C ASN A 419 0.05 25.82 29.98
N PRO A 420 -0.75 26.71 30.61
CA PRO A 420 -2.07 26.45 31.21
C PRO A 420 -3.15 26.07 30.18
N PHE A 421 -4.22 25.37 30.62
CA PHE A 421 -5.29 24.87 29.75
C PHE A 421 -6.70 25.27 30.21
N ASN A 422 -7.68 25.23 29.31
CA ASN A 422 -9.11 25.48 29.60
C ASN A 422 -10.05 24.76 28.61
N PRO A 423 -10.99 23.90 29.09
CA PRO A 423 -10.83 22.99 30.21
C PRO A 423 -10.18 21.67 29.77
N ARG A 424 -9.74 21.56 28.50
CA ARG A 424 -9.16 20.35 27.92
C ARG A 424 -7.65 20.49 27.69
N THR A 425 -6.92 19.41 27.94
CA THR A 425 -5.49 19.28 27.63
C THR A 425 -5.20 17.85 27.19
N VAL A 426 -4.17 17.69 26.37
CA VAL A 426 -3.63 16.39 25.99
C VAL A 426 -2.37 16.11 26.82
N ILE A 427 -2.22 14.87 27.27
CA ILE A 427 -1.03 14.34 27.93
C ILE A 427 -0.47 13.21 27.07
N SER A 428 0.74 13.41 26.56
CA SER A 428 1.42 12.41 25.72
C SER A 428 2.50 11.68 26.53
N TYR A 429 2.67 10.38 26.31
CA TYR A 429 3.68 9.54 26.98
C TYR A 429 4.19 8.42 26.05
N GLN A 430 5.33 7.84 26.40
CA GLN A 430 6.01 6.80 25.64
C GLN A 430 6.35 5.61 26.53
N LEU A 431 6.16 4.41 26.01
CA LEU A 431 6.52 3.15 26.63
C LEU A 431 7.58 2.46 25.75
N PRO A 432 8.75 2.10 26.30
CA PRO A 432 9.78 1.32 25.62
C PRO A 432 9.51 -0.19 25.66
N VAL A 433 8.58 -0.62 26.53
CA VAL A 433 8.15 -2.01 26.68
C VAL A 433 6.66 -2.02 26.98
N SER A 434 5.98 -3.06 26.54
CA SER A 434 4.57 -3.30 26.91
C SER A 434 4.45 -3.45 28.43
N SER A 435 3.51 -2.74 29.03
CA SER A 435 3.41 -2.63 30.49
C SER A 435 2.00 -2.29 30.96
N ASP A 436 1.69 -2.64 32.21
CA ASP A 436 0.51 -2.12 32.89
C ASP A 436 0.73 -0.63 33.22
N VAL A 437 -0.07 0.23 32.59
CA VAL A 437 0.06 1.68 32.71
C VAL A 437 -1.05 2.25 33.56
N THR A 438 -0.67 3.04 34.56
CA THR A 438 -1.59 3.90 35.30
C THR A 438 -1.20 5.36 35.10
N LEU A 439 -2.14 6.17 34.63
CA LEU A 439 -2.00 7.62 34.51
C LEU A 439 -3.12 8.30 35.28
N LYS A 440 -2.74 8.98 36.37
CA LYS A 440 -3.69 9.54 37.34
C LYS A 440 -3.42 11.01 37.57
N VAL A 441 -4.47 11.76 37.88
CA VAL A 441 -4.42 13.18 38.19
C VAL A 441 -4.70 13.39 39.68
N PHE A 442 -3.93 14.28 40.30
CA PHE A 442 -3.97 14.63 41.70
C PHE A 442 -4.12 16.14 41.91
N ASP A 443 -4.79 16.52 42.99
CA ASP A 443 -4.82 17.90 43.47
C ASP A 443 -3.55 18.26 44.28
N VAL A 444 -3.45 19.51 44.74
CA VAL A 444 -2.31 20.00 45.55
C VAL A 444 -2.17 19.35 46.92
N LEU A 445 -3.22 18.67 47.41
CA LEU A 445 -3.21 17.93 48.68
C LEU A 445 -2.82 16.46 48.47
N GLY A 446 -2.67 16.02 47.22
CA GLY A 446 -2.36 14.65 46.86
C GLY A 446 -3.59 13.74 46.75
N ASN A 447 -4.80 14.29 46.73
CA ASN A 447 -6.00 13.48 46.47
C ASN A 447 -6.07 13.14 44.99
N GLU A 448 -6.35 11.88 44.66
CA GLU A 448 -6.67 11.46 43.29
C GLU A 448 -8.00 12.10 42.85
N VAL A 449 -7.99 12.82 41.74
CA VAL A 449 -9.18 13.50 41.18
C VAL A 449 -9.65 12.91 39.86
N ALA A 450 -8.78 12.18 39.14
CA ALA A 450 -9.14 11.43 37.95
C ALA A 450 -8.13 10.29 37.71
N THR A 451 -8.62 9.18 37.17
CA THR A 451 -7.81 8.14 36.52
C THR A 451 -8.05 8.23 35.02
N LEU A 452 -7.00 8.51 34.25
CA LEU A 452 -7.06 8.70 32.79
C LEU A 452 -6.73 7.42 32.03
N VAL A 453 -5.81 6.62 32.57
CA VAL A 453 -5.40 5.31 32.03
C VAL A 453 -5.20 4.38 33.22
N ASP A 454 -5.71 3.15 33.12
CA ASP A 454 -5.51 2.05 34.08
C ASP A 454 -5.70 0.73 33.32
N GLU A 455 -4.76 0.46 32.41
CA GLU A 455 -4.84 -0.69 31.51
C GLU A 455 -3.45 -1.10 31.00
N TYR A 456 -3.37 -2.31 30.49
CA TYR A 456 -2.19 -2.80 29.78
C TYR A 456 -2.04 -2.08 28.43
N LYS A 457 -0.85 -1.53 28.18
CA LYS A 457 -0.51 -0.86 26.92
C LYS A 457 0.70 -1.54 26.27
N PRO A 458 0.68 -1.81 24.95
CA PRO A 458 1.86 -2.23 24.20
C PRO A 458 3.01 -1.21 24.23
N VAL A 459 4.16 -1.57 23.67
CA VAL A 459 5.22 -0.60 23.35
C VAL A 459 4.68 0.46 22.39
N GLY A 460 4.98 1.74 22.62
CA GLY A 460 4.48 2.82 21.76
C GLY A 460 4.40 4.18 22.41
N LYS A 461 3.96 5.17 21.62
CA LYS A 461 3.60 6.52 22.07
C LYS A 461 2.08 6.61 22.19
N TYR A 462 1.61 7.31 23.20
CA TYR A 462 0.21 7.40 23.57
C TYR A 462 -0.16 8.84 23.93
N GLU A 463 -1.41 9.18 23.66
CA GLU A 463 -2.01 10.45 24.07
C GLU A 463 -3.32 10.19 24.80
N VAL A 464 -3.58 10.95 25.85
CA VAL A 464 -4.86 10.95 26.54
C VAL A 464 -5.33 12.38 26.79
N GLU A 465 -6.60 12.63 26.50
CA GLU A 465 -7.23 13.92 26.81
C GLU A 465 -7.76 13.92 28.25
N TRP A 466 -7.49 14.99 28.99
CA TRP A 466 -8.18 15.28 30.24
C TRP A 466 -9.12 16.47 30.06
N ASN A 467 -10.42 16.23 30.24
CA ASN A 467 -11.44 17.28 30.28
C ASN A 467 -11.79 17.63 31.74
N ALA A 468 -11.28 18.78 32.20
CA ALA A 468 -11.40 19.26 33.57
C ALA A 468 -12.57 20.25 33.76
N SER A 469 -13.63 20.16 32.97
CA SER A 469 -14.78 21.09 33.04
C SER A 469 -15.47 21.13 34.41
N ASN A 470 -15.34 20.06 35.21
CA ASN A 470 -15.95 19.96 36.54
C ASN A 470 -14.95 20.21 37.68
N HIS A 471 -13.76 20.76 37.39
CA HIS A 471 -12.71 21.01 38.37
C HIS A 471 -12.36 22.50 38.44
N SER A 472 -12.05 22.99 39.64
CA SER A 472 -11.74 24.41 39.85
C SER A 472 -10.39 24.82 39.25
N SER A 473 -10.27 26.07 38.78
CA SER A 473 -8.98 26.64 38.36
C SER A 473 -7.92 26.47 39.46
N GLY A 474 -6.72 26.05 39.08
CA GLY A 474 -5.69 25.71 40.05
C GLY A 474 -4.55 24.87 39.47
N VAL A 475 -3.65 24.47 40.36
CA VAL A 475 -2.53 23.59 40.04
C VAL A 475 -2.95 22.14 40.27
N TYR A 476 -2.63 21.29 39.30
CA TYR A 476 -2.82 19.84 39.37
C TYR A 476 -1.51 19.13 39.03
N PHE A 477 -1.42 17.87 39.43
CA PHE A 477 -0.31 16.99 39.09
C PHE A 477 -0.84 15.77 38.37
N TYR A 478 -0.15 15.28 37.36
CA TYR A 478 -0.42 13.98 36.78
C TYR A 478 0.80 13.09 36.93
N GLN A 479 0.56 11.83 37.29
CA GLN A 479 1.59 10.83 37.50
C GLN A 479 1.32 9.65 36.61
N ILE A 480 2.35 9.23 35.88
CA ILE A 480 2.36 7.95 35.18
C ILE A 480 3.15 6.94 36.01
N ARG A 481 2.69 5.69 36.01
CA ARG A 481 3.43 4.53 36.47
C ARG A 481 3.31 3.42 35.44
N ALA A 482 4.45 2.88 35.05
CA ALA A 482 4.58 1.74 34.15
C ALA A 482 5.83 0.96 34.58
N GLU A 483 5.70 -0.34 34.87
CA GLU A 483 6.79 -1.15 35.45
C GLU A 483 7.42 -0.49 36.71
N LYS A 484 8.72 -0.15 36.61
CA LYS A 484 9.49 0.57 37.65
C LYS A 484 9.56 2.08 37.41
N PHE A 485 9.05 2.55 36.27
CA PHE A 485 9.04 3.96 35.92
C PHE A 485 7.88 4.66 36.62
N VAL A 486 8.19 5.76 37.31
CA VAL A 486 7.21 6.66 37.91
C VAL A 486 7.68 8.09 37.64
N GLU A 487 6.87 8.86 36.92
CA GLU A 487 7.14 10.27 36.67
C GLU A 487 5.90 11.10 36.98
N THR A 488 6.10 12.30 37.53
CA THR A 488 5.02 13.23 37.88
C THR A 488 5.32 14.59 37.28
N LYS A 489 4.33 15.20 36.62
CA LYS A 489 4.42 16.56 36.09
C LYS A 489 3.26 17.42 36.56
N LYS A 490 3.48 18.73 36.50
CA LYS A 490 2.57 19.76 36.99
C LYS A 490 1.82 20.39 35.83
N MET A 491 0.53 20.64 35.99
CA MET A 491 -0.32 21.36 35.04
C MET A 491 -1.18 22.43 35.72
N ILE A 492 -1.62 23.43 34.95
CA ILE A 492 -2.37 24.59 35.44
C ILE A 492 -3.70 24.70 34.68
N LEU A 493 -4.81 24.55 35.38
CA LEU A 493 -6.16 24.74 34.84
C LEU A 493 -6.58 26.20 35.03
N MET A 494 -7.07 26.84 33.97
CA MET A 494 -7.65 28.18 33.99
C MET A 494 -9.06 28.15 33.41
N GLN A 495 -10.09 27.84 34.22
CA GLN A 495 -11.48 27.99 33.79
C GLN A 495 -11.86 29.44 33.50
#